data_AF-A0A3D9AYG9-F1
#
_entry.id   AF-A0A3D9AYG9-F1
#
_cell.length_a   1.000
_cell.length_b   1.000
_cell.length_c   1.000
_cell.angle_alpha   90.00
_cell.angle_beta   90.00
_cell.angle_gamma   90.00
#
_symmetry.space_group_name_H-M   'P 1'
#
loop_
_entity.id
_entity.type
_entity.pdbx_description
1 polymer ?
#
loop_
_entity_poly.entity_id
_entity_poly.type
_entity_poly.pdbx_seq_one_letter_code
_entity_poly.pdbx_strand_id
1 'polypeptide(L)'
;MQNKLPFHFDMETADPDDSMTLSVLATHPKVHLASVSIHPGGKDQIGFVKRVLQILDREDVRVGAGIPKSSASRVSGFYQDWIGKFEDSEADDTAANIMNETLHQFPDCTLLTGAALTNPHSLWETGVFFDRWFCQGGFAGDNIVPKEHRLEKFD
;
A
#
# COMPACT_ATOMS: atom_id res chain seq x y z
N MET A 1 -15.96 14.37 -18.78
CA MET A 1 -15.33 13.83 -17.56
C MET A 1 -13.85 13.77 -17.80
N GLN A 2 -13.02 14.29 -16.90
CA GLN A 2 -11.57 14.21 -17.04
C GLN A 2 -11.16 12.76 -16.75
N ASN A 3 -10.43 12.10 -17.66
CA ASN A 3 -9.95 10.74 -17.43
C ASN A 3 -9.00 10.78 -16.22
N LYS A 4 -9.40 10.10 -15.14
CA LYS A 4 -8.56 9.92 -13.95
C LYS A 4 -7.55 8.81 -14.20
N LEU A 5 -6.34 8.96 -13.67
CA LEU A 5 -5.29 7.95 -13.77
C LEU A 5 -5.50 6.87 -12.68
N PRO A 6 -5.58 5.58 -13.04
CA PRO A 6 -5.75 4.50 -12.08
C PRO A 6 -4.46 4.20 -11.31
N PHE A 7 -4.58 4.05 -9.98
CA PHE A 7 -3.49 3.67 -9.09
C PHE A 7 -3.87 2.48 -8.21
N HIS A 8 -2.94 1.54 -8.06
CA HIS A 8 -2.87 0.62 -6.94
C HIS A 8 -1.81 1.13 -5.99
N PHE A 9 -2.14 1.26 -4.70
CA PHE A 9 -1.19 1.70 -3.68
C PHE A 9 -0.89 0.56 -2.70
N ASP A 10 0.36 0.10 -2.66
CA ASP A 10 0.86 -0.85 -1.68
C ASP A 10 1.58 -0.09 -0.55
N MET A 11 1.06 -0.19 0.67
CA MET A 11 1.42 0.70 1.78
C MET A 11 1.61 -0.04 3.11
N GLU A 12 2.30 0.59 4.05
CA GLU A 12 2.37 0.18 5.45
C GLU A 12 1.73 1.22 6.39
N THR A 13 1.82 0.97 7.70
CA THR A 13 1.15 1.80 8.71
C THR A 13 2.05 2.13 9.91
N ALA A 14 3.35 1.89 9.82
CA ALA A 14 4.25 2.14 10.96
C ALA A 14 4.41 3.64 11.26
N ASP A 15 4.41 4.46 10.23
CA ASP A 15 4.56 5.91 10.25
C ASP A 15 3.56 6.58 9.28
N PRO A 16 3.31 7.90 9.43
CA PRO A 16 2.13 8.53 8.84
C PRO A 16 2.25 8.91 7.37
N ASP A 17 3.41 8.78 6.74
CA ASP A 17 3.64 9.24 5.36
C ASP A 17 2.78 8.46 4.34
N ASP A 18 2.67 7.15 4.49
CA ASP A 18 1.81 6.30 3.67
C ASP A 18 0.33 6.62 3.87
N SER A 19 -0.10 6.91 5.10
CA SER A 19 -1.48 7.32 5.40
C SER A 19 -1.85 8.68 4.80
N MET A 20 -0.88 9.61 4.77
CA MET A 20 -1.04 10.90 4.10
C MET A 20 -1.08 10.71 2.58
N THR A 21 -0.26 9.81 2.04
CA THR A 21 -0.26 9.44 0.61
C THR A 21 -1.61 8.82 0.21
N LEU A 22 -2.14 7.90 1.01
CA LEU A 22 -3.47 7.33 0.83
C LEU A 22 -4.54 8.42 0.74
N SER A 23 -4.52 9.39 1.67
CA SER A 23 -5.47 10.50 1.71
C SER A 23 -5.40 11.36 0.45
N VAL A 24 -4.20 11.63 -0.06
CA VAL A 24 -4.01 12.35 -1.32
C VAL A 24 -4.54 11.54 -2.50
N LEU A 25 -4.17 10.27 -2.64
CA LEU A 25 -4.61 9.43 -3.77
C LEU A 25 -6.13 9.23 -3.79
N ALA A 26 -6.75 9.08 -2.61
CA ALA A 26 -8.19 8.88 -2.47
C ALA A 26 -9.00 10.11 -2.90
N THR A 27 -8.44 11.33 -2.75
CA THR A 27 -9.16 12.60 -2.94
C THR A 27 -8.70 13.42 -4.13
N HIS A 28 -7.53 13.13 -4.71
CA HIS A 28 -6.97 13.96 -5.77
C HIS A 28 -7.81 13.89 -7.06
N PRO A 29 -8.18 15.04 -7.68
CA PRO A 29 -9.18 15.07 -8.76
C PRO A 29 -8.75 14.36 -10.05
N LYS A 30 -7.43 14.16 -10.24
CA LYS A 30 -6.85 13.44 -11.39
C LYS A 30 -6.55 11.96 -11.12
N VAL A 31 -6.74 11.49 -9.88
CA VAL A 31 -6.39 10.13 -9.48
C VAL A 31 -7.67 9.32 -9.29
N HIS A 32 -7.64 8.09 -9.77
CA HIS A 32 -8.57 7.05 -9.40
C HIS A 32 -7.79 6.02 -8.57
N LEU A 33 -7.91 6.12 -7.24
CA LEU A 33 -7.44 5.05 -6.37
C LEU A 33 -8.34 3.83 -6.61
N ALA A 34 -7.80 2.85 -7.33
CA ALA A 34 -8.53 1.67 -7.78
C ALA A 34 -8.55 0.60 -6.68
N SER A 35 -7.45 0.44 -5.96
CA SER A 35 -7.31 -0.47 -4.83
C SER A 35 -6.09 -0.15 -3.99
N VAL A 36 -6.04 -0.73 -2.80
CA VAL A 36 -4.92 -0.62 -1.87
C VAL A 36 -4.49 -2.03 -1.45
N SER A 37 -3.21 -2.26 -1.22
CA SER A 37 -2.74 -3.43 -0.49
C SER A 37 -1.84 -3.06 0.68
N ILE A 38 -1.90 -3.84 1.75
CA ILE A 38 -1.25 -3.51 3.02
C ILE A 38 -0.16 -4.52 3.34
N HIS A 39 1.03 -4.01 3.65
CA HIS A 39 2.14 -4.76 4.21
C HIS A 39 2.34 -4.42 5.70
N PRO A 40 2.61 -5.40 6.56
CA PRO A 40 2.49 -6.84 6.32
C PRO A 40 1.03 -7.33 6.24
N GLY A 41 0.03 -6.50 6.55
CA GLY A 41 -1.39 -6.81 6.40
C GLY A 41 -2.08 -7.33 7.66
N GLY A 42 -1.65 -6.88 8.85
CA GLY A 42 -2.31 -7.18 10.12
C GLY A 42 -3.73 -6.59 10.21
N LYS A 43 -4.63 -7.25 10.96
CA LYS A 43 -6.05 -6.84 11.06
C LYS A 43 -6.25 -5.42 11.59
N ASP A 44 -5.37 -4.99 12.49
CA ASP A 44 -5.30 -3.62 12.99
C ASP A 44 -4.96 -2.63 11.87
N GLN A 45 -4.01 -2.97 11.00
CA GLN A 45 -3.65 -2.15 9.83
C GLN A 45 -4.82 -2.06 8.84
N ILE A 46 -5.50 -3.18 8.59
CA ILE A 46 -6.66 -3.21 7.70
C ILE A 46 -7.81 -2.38 8.28
N GLY A 47 -8.09 -2.54 9.57
CA GLY A 47 -9.09 -1.75 10.30
C GLY A 47 -8.84 -0.25 10.20
N PHE A 48 -7.58 0.16 10.43
CA PHE A 48 -7.13 1.53 10.26
C PHE A 48 -7.36 2.05 8.83
N VAL A 49 -6.88 1.35 7.80
CA VAL A 49 -7.00 1.81 6.41
C VAL A 49 -8.46 1.87 5.96
N LYS A 50 -9.29 0.88 6.31
CA LYS A 50 -10.73 0.92 6.02
C LYS A 50 -11.41 2.10 6.72
N ARG A 51 -11.00 2.45 7.94
CA ARG A 51 -11.51 3.64 8.64
C ARG A 51 -11.13 4.93 7.90
N VAL A 52 -9.89 5.06 7.42
CA VAL A 52 -9.46 6.22 6.62
C VAL A 52 -10.28 6.33 5.35
N LEU A 53 -10.43 5.23 4.61
CA LEU A 53 -11.23 5.19 3.37
C LEU A 53 -12.70 5.56 3.62
N GLN A 54 -13.29 5.09 4.72
CA GLN A 54 -14.64 5.49 5.13
C GLN A 54 -14.74 7.01 5.40
N ILE A 55 -13.79 7.59 6.15
CA ILE A 55 -13.78 9.04 6.43
C ILE A 55 -13.71 9.86 5.14
N LEU A 56 -13.06 9.33 4.11
CA LEU A 56 -12.88 9.97 2.80
C LEU A 56 -14.00 9.64 1.79
N ASP A 57 -15.08 8.99 2.22
CA ASP A 57 -16.19 8.52 1.37
C ASP A 57 -15.71 7.61 0.22
N ARG A 58 -14.70 6.77 0.49
CA ARG A 58 -14.05 5.84 -0.47
C ARG A 58 -14.14 4.38 -0.05
N GLU A 59 -15.26 3.98 0.55
CA GLU A 59 -15.55 2.58 0.89
C GLU A 59 -15.65 1.66 -0.34
N ASP A 60 -15.70 2.23 -1.55
CA ASP A 60 -15.61 1.51 -2.84
C ASP A 60 -14.23 0.91 -3.11
N VAL A 61 -13.17 1.41 -2.46
CA VAL A 61 -11.79 0.96 -2.68
C VAL A 61 -11.55 -0.36 -1.96
N ARG A 62 -11.20 -1.40 -2.73
CA ARG A 62 -10.86 -2.71 -2.17
C ARG A 62 -9.47 -2.70 -1.54
N VAL A 63 -9.36 -3.41 -0.40
CA VAL A 63 -8.15 -3.51 0.42
C VAL A 63 -7.66 -4.95 0.44
N GLY A 64 -6.47 -5.19 -0.11
CA GLY A 64 -5.77 -6.46 -0.03
C GLY A 64 -4.78 -6.52 1.14
N ALA A 65 -4.49 -7.73 1.63
CA ALA A 65 -3.49 -7.93 2.68
C ALA A 65 -2.35 -8.85 2.24
N GLY A 66 -1.14 -8.53 2.70
CA GLY A 66 -0.04 -9.49 2.76
C GLY A 66 -0.26 -10.56 3.84
N ILE A 67 0.77 -11.37 4.08
CA ILE A 67 0.77 -12.39 5.14
C ILE A 67 1.71 -11.93 6.26
N PRO A 68 1.19 -11.47 7.40
CA PRO A 68 2.03 -11.04 8.50
C PRO A 68 2.76 -12.22 9.16
N LYS A 69 4.08 -12.08 9.34
CA LYS A 69 4.93 -13.07 10.02
C LYS A 69 4.85 -13.00 11.55
N SER A 70 4.12 -12.03 12.09
CA SER A 70 4.00 -11.73 13.51
C SER A 70 2.63 -11.11 13.79
N SER A 71 2.10 -11.35 14.98
CA SER A 71 0.88 -10.69 15.48
C SER A 71 1.14 -9.35 16.17
N ALA A 72 2.39 -8.89 16.22
CA ALA A 72 2.71 -7.58 16.79
C ALA A 72 2.09 -6.46 15.94
N SER A 73 1.42 -5.52 16.62
CA SER A 73 0.82 -4.36 15.95
C SER A 73 1.87 -3.58 15.17
N ARG A 74 1.50 -3.18 13.95
CA ARG A 74 2.31 -2.33 13.06
C ARG A 74 1.62 -1.00 12.79
N VAL A 75 0.70 -0.63 13.67
CA VAL A 75 -0.11 0.58 13.56
C VAL A 75 0.43 1.59 14.57
N SER A 76 0.80 2.77 14.09
CA SER A 76 1.27 3.85 14.96
C SER A 76 0.19 4.29 15.96
N GLY A 77 0.57 4.52 17.21
CA GLY A 77 -0.33 5.08 18.22
C GLY A 77 -0.89 6.46 17.83
N PHE A 78 -0.16 7.20 16.98
CA PHE A 78 -0.58 8.48 16.40
C PHE A 78 -1.97 8.43 15.76
N TYR A 79 -2.35 7.30 15.15
CA TYR A 79 -3.57 7.24 14.37
C TYR A 79 -4.85 7.31 15.20
N GLN A 80 -4.83 6.83 16.44
CA GLN A 80 -5.99 6.96 17.32
C GLN A 80 -6.27 8.42 17.67
N ASP A 81 -5.22 9.24 17.79
CA ASP A 81 -5.35 10.68 18.01
C ASP A 81 -5.77 11.41 16.73
N TRP A 82 -5.36 10.92 15.56
CA TRP A 82 -5.63 11.56 14.27
C TRP A 82 -7.05 11.30 13.75
N ILE A 83 -7.46 10.03 13.65
CA ILE A 83 -8.73 9.63 13.01
C ILE A 83 -9.77 9.09 14.01
N GLY A 84 -9.42 9.06 15.29
CA GLY A 84 -10.23 8.48 16.34
C GLY A 84 -10.11 6.95 16.42
N LYS A 85 -11.06 6.33 17.13
CA LYS A 85 -11.10 4.88 17.30
C LYS A 85 -11.47 4.17 16.00
N PHE A 86 -10.83 3.04 15.77
CA PHE A 86 -11.17 2.06 14.75
C PHE A 86 -11.03 0.66 15.34
N GLU A 87 -11.68 -0.30 14.70
CA GLU A 87 -11.65 -1.71 15.09
C GLU A 87 -10.82 -2.49 14.08
N ASP A 88 -10.27 -3.61 14.53
CA ASP A 88 -9.65 -4.60 13.65
C ASP A 88 -10.63 -5.02 12.53
N SER A 89 -10.11 -5.25 11.33
CA SER A 89 -10.91 -5.71 10.20
C SER A 89 -10.18 -6.76 9.38
N GLU A 90 -10.96 -7.52 8.61
CA GLU A 90 -10.43 -8.41 7.56
C GLU A 90 -10.23 -7.63 6.26
N ALA A 91 -9.22 -8.06 5.49
CA ALA A 91 -9.02 -7.62 4.12
C ALA A 91 -10.09 -8.22 3.20
N ASP A 92 -10.29 -7.61 2.04
CA ASP A 92 -11.27 -8.10 1.06
C ASP A 92 -10.73 -9.32 0.30
N ASP A 93 -9.40 -9.43 0.17
CA ASP A 93 -8.68 -10.60 -0.35
C ASP A 93 -7.17 -10.47 -0.02
N THR A 94 -6.35 -11.39 -0.55
CA THR A 94 -4.89 -11.26 -0.60
C THR A 94 -4.46 -10.08 -1.47
N ALA A 95 -3.31 -9.48 -1.16
CA ALA A 95 -2.72 -8.40 -1.93
C ALA A 95 -2.54 -8.76 -3.42
N ALA A 96 -2.06 -9.98 -3.71
CA ALA A 96 -1.86 -10.46 -5.08
C ALA A 96 -3.18 -10.59 -5.84
N ASN A 97 -4.24 -11.11 -5.23
CA ASN A 97 -5.55 -11.22 -5.87
C ASN A 97 -6.14 -9.83 -6.16
N ILE A 98 -6.13 -8.92 -5.20
CA ILE A 98 -6.62 -7.55 -5.40
C ILE A 98 -5.85 -6.84 -6.52
N MET A 99 -4.52 -6.94 -6.54
CA MET A 99 -3.72 -6.36 -7.63
C MET A 99 -4.05 -6.98 -8.99
N ASN A 100 -4.19 -8.30 -9.06
CA ASN A 100 -4.51 -9.00 -10.31
C ASN A 100 -5.90 -8.58 -10.84
N GLU A 101 -6.93 -8.58 -9.99
CA GLU A 101 -8.27 -8.11 -10.37
C GLU A 101 -8.29 -6.63 -10.77
N THR A 102 -7.46 -5.82 -10.11
CA THR A 102 -7.29 -4.40 -10.47
C THR A 102 -6.70 -4.26 -11.87
N LEU A 103 -5.68 -5.03 -12.22
CA LEU A 103 -5.09 -5.02 -13.56
C LEU A 103 -6.04 -5.56 -14.64
N HIS A 104 -6.93 -6.49 -14.30
CA HIS A 104 -7.98 -6.93 -15.22
C HIS A 104 -8.99 -5.81 -15.53
N GLN A 105 -9.34 -4.99 -14.53
CA GLN A 105 -10.28 -3.87 -14.70
C GLN A 105 -9.61 -2.61 -15.27
N PHE A 106 -8.35 -2.38 -14.93
CA PHE A 106 -7.55 -1.21 -15.28
C PHE A 106 -6.16 -1.67 -15.77
N PRO A 107 -6.02 -2.10 -17.05
CA PRO A 107 -4.76 -2.62 -17.57
C PRO A 107 -3.60 -1.61 -17.55
N ASP A 108 -3.90 -0.31 -17.57
CA ASP A 108 -2.92 0.79 -17.49
C ASP A 108 -2.70 1.31 -16.07
N CYS A 109 -3.16 0.57 -15.05
CA CYS A 109 -2.97 0.92 -13.64
C CYS A 109 -1.50 1.13 -13.30
N THR A 110 -1.23 2.16 -12.50
CA THR A 110 0.11 2.44 -11.98
C THR A 110 0.24 1.86 -10.58
N LEU A 111 1.31 1.10 -10.34
CA LEU A 111 1.70 0.68 -9.00
C LEU A 111 2.47 1.81 -8.31
N LEU A 112 2.04 2.17 -7.10
CA LEU A 112 2.83 2.97 -6.17
C LEU A 112 3.13 2.11 -4.95
N THR A 113 4.41 2.00 -4.55
CA THR A 113 4.80 1.26 -3.35
C THR A 113 5.41 2.21 -2.31
N GLY A 114 4.78 2.28 -1.14
CA GLY A 114 5.33 2.85 0.10
C GLY A 114 5.92 1.80 1.04
N ALA A 115 5.51 0.54 0.86
CA ALA A 115 5.91 -0.59 1.69
C ALA A 115 7.03 -1.46 1.10
N ALA A 116 7.47 -2.44 1.91
CA ALA A 116 8.32 -3.53 1.45
C ALA A 116 7.64 -4.35 0.33
N LEU A 117 8.43 -4.69 -0.70
CA LEU A 117 7.94 -5.27 -1.96
C LEU A 117 7.48 -6.75 -1.90
N THR A 118 7.14 -7.25 -0.70
CA THR A 118 6.67 -8.64 -0.55
C THR A 118 5.34 -8.86 -1.27
N ASN A 119 4.42 -7.90 -1.17
CA ASN A 119 3.11 -7.96 -1.83
C ASN A 119 3.25 -7.92 -3.37
N PRO A 120 3.92 -6.92 -3.97
CA PRO A 120 4.19 -6.92 -5.42
C PRO A 120 4.93 -8.15 -5.90
N HIS A 121 5.88 -8.69 -5.11
CA HIS A 121 6.57 -9.92 -5.47
C HIS A 121 5.61 -11.11 -5.58
N SER A 122 4.68 -11.27 -4.64
CA SER A 122 3.66 -12.32 -4.72
C SER A 122 2.75 -12.19 -5.95
N LEU A 123 2.45 -10.97 -6.41
CA LEU A 123 1.79 -10.78 -7.70
C LEU A 123 2.68 -11.24 -8.86
N TRP A 124 3.95 -10.80 -8.87
CA TRP A 124 4.90 -11.12 -9.93
C TRP A 124 5.08 -12.64 -10.12
N GLU A 125 5.06 -13.42 -9.03
CA GLU A 125 5.11 -14.88 -9.08
C GLU A 125 3.95 -15.52 -9.88
N THR A 126 2.84 -14.80 -10.09
CA THR A 126 1.72 -15.23 -10.93
C THR A 126 1.97 -15.04 -12.43
N GLY A 127 3.04 -14.35 -12.82
CA GLY A 127 3.37 -14.01 -14.20
C GLY A 127 2.71 -12.73 -14.73
N VAL A 128 2.02 -11.98 -13.86
CA VAL A 128 1.40 -10.68 -14.17
C VAL A 128 2.14 -9.58 -13.41
N PHE A 129 2.30 -8.40 -14.02
CA PHE A 129 2.84 -7.23 -13.33
C PHE A 129 2.35 -5.92 -13.96
N PHE A 130 2.56 -4.80 -13.25
CA PHE A 130 2.19 -3.47 -13.70
C PHE A 130 3.19 -2.93 -14.75
N ASP A 131 2.68 -2.25 -15.78
CA ASP A 131 3.52 -1.60 -16.80
C ASP A 131 4.23 -0.33 -16.30
N ARG A 132 3.69 0.29 -15.23
CA ARG A 132 4.26 1.46 -14.59
C ARG A 132 4.31 1.27 -13.08
N TRP A 133 5.48 1.54 -12.51
CA TRP A 133 5.73 1.42 -11.08
C TRP A 133 6.55 2.62 -10.59
N PHE A 134 6.07 3.24 -9.51
CA PHE A 134 6.82 4.20 -8.71
C PHE A 134 7.11 3.59 -7.34
N CYS A 135 8.38 3.58 -6.94
CA CYS A 135 8.83 3.01 -5.67
C CYS A 135 9.34 4.11 -4.75
N GLN A 136 8.80 4.17 -3.53
CA GLN A 136 9.40 4.89 -2.43
C GLN A 136 10.39 3.95 -1.73
N GLY A 137 11.62 4.42 -1.52
CA GLY A 137 12.66 3.67 -0.84
C GLY A 137 13.45 2.69 -1.73
N GLY A 138 14.14 1.78 -1.06
CA GLY A 138 15.07 0.83 -1.68
C GLY A 138 16.54 1.19 -1.42
N PHE A 139 17.33 0.14 -1.22
CA PHE A 139 18.79 0.18 -1.29
C PHE A 139 19.17 -0.55 -2.58
N ALA A 140 19.89 0.13 -3.47
CA ALA A 140 20.23 -0.44 -4.78
C ALA A 140 21.21 -1.63 -4.70
N GLY A 141 21.71 -1.96 -3.51
CA GLY A 141 22.64 -3.05 -3.25
C GLY A 141 24.04 -2.55 -2.93
N ASP A 142 24.79 -3.36 -2.20
CA ASP A 142 26.20 -3.10 -1.84
C ASP A 142 27.10 -3.09 -3.09
N ASN A 143 26.72 -3.83 -4.11
CA ASN A 143 27.33 -3.81 -5.44
C ASN A 143 27.08 -2.51 -6.23
N ILE A 144 26.12 -1.66 -5.82
CA ILE A 144 25.78 -0.41 -6.51
C ILE A 144 26.14 0.82 -5.66
N VAL A 145 25.94 0.77 -4.34
CA VAL A 145 26.16 1.90 -3.44
C VAL A 145 27.53 1.74 -2.74
N PRO A 146 28.49 2.68 -2.94
CA PRO A 146 29.77 2.68 -2.24
C PRO A 146 29.60 2.68 -0.72
N LYS A 147 30.52 2.02 0.00
CA LYS A 147 30.41 1.76 1.45
C LYS A 147 30.20 3.04 2.26
N GLU A 148 30.95 4.09 1.92
CA GLU A 148 30.90 5.43 2.53
C GLU A 148 29.55 6.16 2.35
N HIS A 149 28.66 5.66 1.49
CA HIS A 149 27.34 6.21 1.23
C HIS A 149 26.21 5.29 1.72
N ARG A 150 26.54 4.15 2.35
CA ARG A 150 25.55 3.25 2.93
C ARG A 150 25.12 3.78 4.30
N LEU A 151 23.83 3.62 4.60
CA LEU A 151 23.35 3.75 5.98
C LEU A 151 23.86 2.56 6.79
N GLU A 152 24.07 2.72 8.09
CA GLU A 152 24.57 1.63 8.97
C GLU A 152 23.75 0.33 8.88
N LYS A 153 22.45 0.43 8.59
CA LYS A 153 21.56 -0.73 8.40
C LYS A 153 21.81 -1.53 7.11
N PHE A 154 22.66 -1.03 6.22
CA PHE A 154 23.00 -1.60 4.90
C PHE A 154 24.49 -1.91 4.75
N ASP A 155 25.25 -1.86 5.85
CA ASP A 155 26.70 -2.09 5.87
C ASP A 155 27.08 -3.57 6.06
#